data_AF-A0A4Q2Y746-F1
#
_entry.id   AF-A0A4Q2Y746-F1
#
_cell.length_a   1.000
_cell.length_b   1.000
_cell.length_c   1.000
_cell.angle_alpha   90.00
_cell.angle_beta   90.00
_cell.angle_gamma   90.00
#
_symmetry.space_group_name_H-M   'P 1'
#
loop_
_entity.id
_entity.type
_entity.pdbx_description
1 polymer ?
#
loop_
_entity_poly.entity_id
_entity_poly.type
_entity_poly.pdbx_seq_one_letter_code
_entity_poly.pdbx_strand_id
1 'polypeptide(L)'
;KARPDCPRALSDQFARAEVLERALKQKGLTIHLEQRTKGESDTAVAAASILARERFIDWMDKTSAAGGVKLPLGASDAVVQAAREVIDKHGPEALGKVAKLHFKTTHTVLGTSPTDTDG
;
A
#
# COMPACT_ATOMS: atom_id res chain seq x y z
N LYS A 1 23.36 19.23 7.91
CA LYS A 1 23.98 18.51 6.77
C LYS A 1 23.25 18.91 5.49
N ALA A 2 23.98 19.31 4.44
CA ALA A 2 23.39 19.58 3.13
C ALA A 2 22.83 18.29 2.52
N ARG A 3 21.66 18.37 1.88
CA ARG A 3 21.08 17.24 1.14
C ARG A 3 21.84 17.11 -0.19
N PRO A 4 22.26 15.91 -0.60
CA PRO A 4 22.89 15.70 -1.90
C PRO A 4 21.89 15.97 -3.02
N ASP A 5 22.38 16.50 -4.14
CA ASP A 5 21.60 16.97 -5.30
C ASP A 5 21.02 15.83 -6.18
N CYS A 6 20.74 14.66 -5.60
CA CYS A 6 20.42 13.38 -6.26
C CYS A 6 19.64 13.51 -7.59
N PRO A 7 20.33 13.58 -8.75
CA PRO A 7 19.67 13.86 -10.03
C PRO A 7 19.13 12.58 -10.68
N ARG A 8 19.40 11.43 -10.06
CA ARG A 8 19.04 10.09 -10.53
C ARG A 8 18.26 9.34 -9.45
N ALA A 9 17.25 8.59 -9.87
CA ALA A 9 16.54 7.63 -9.04
C ALA A 9 16.52 6.25 -9.71
N LEU A 10 16.70 5.20 -8.91
CA LEU A 10 16.55 3.82 -9.33
C LEU A 10 15.30 3.24 -8.64
N SER A 11 14.41 2.63 -9.42
CA SER A 11 13.22 1.94 -8.92
C SER A 11 13.29 0.45 -9.28
N ASP A 12 12.82 -0.40 -8.36
CA ASP A 12 12.42 -1.75 -8.73
C ASP A 12 11.22 -1.68 -9.68
N GLN A 13 11.30 -2.41 -10.79
CA GLN A 13 10.31 -2.34 -11.85
C GLN A 13 9.13 -3.24 -11.54
N PHE A 14 8.05 -2.64 -11.04
CA PHE A 14 6.80 -3.34 -10.69
C PHE A 14 5.71 -3.26 -11.77
N ALA A 15 5.93 -2.47 -12.83
CA ALA A 15 5.00 -2.27 -13.93
C ALA A 15 5.75 -1.96 -15.23
N ARG A 16 5.02 -1.68 -16.32
CA ARG A 16 5.64 -1.12 -17.53
C ARG A 16 6.24 0.26 -17.21
N ALA A 17 7.43 0.54 -17.74
CA ALA A 17 8.22 1.71 -17.37
C ALA A 17 7.45 3.04 -17.54
N GLU A 18 6.61 3.11 -18.56
CA GLU A 18 5.84 4.30 -18.93
C GLU A 18 4.82 4.69 -17.86
N VAL A 19 4.39 3.76 -17.00
CA VAL A 19 3.47 4.02 -15.89
C VAL A 19 4.12 4.99 -14.90
N LEU A 20 5.35 4.69 -14.47
CA LEU A 20 6.06 5.52 -13.50
C LEU A 20 6.56 6.81 -14.15
N GLU A 21 7.05 6.74 -15.38
CA GLU A 21 7.48 7.93 -16.14
C GLU A 21 6.34 8.94 -16.32
N ARG A 22 5.13 8.46 -16.68
CA ARG A 22 3.94 9.31 -16.79
C ARG A 22 3.57 9.93 -15.45
N ALA A 23 3.62 9.16 -14.36
CA ALA A 23 3.31 9.65 -13.03
C ALA A 23 4.30 10.73 -12.56
N LEU A 24 5.59 10.58 -12.84
CA LEU A 24 6.61 11.61 -12.55
C LEU A 24 6.39 12.87 -13.40
N LYS A 25 6.11 12.69 -14.70
CA LYS A 25 5.83 13.81 -15.61
C LYS A 25 4.59 14.60 -15.18
N GLN A 26 3.53 13.93 -14.73
CA GLN A 26 2.33 14.59 -14.18
C GLN A 26 2.62 15.39 -12.91
N LYS A 27 3.66 15.02 -12.15
CA LYS A 27 4.14 15.75 -10.97
C LYS A 27 5.17 16.83 -11.29
N GLY A 28 5.51 17.04 -12.57
CA GLY A 28 6.53 18.00 -13.00
C GLY A 28 7.96 17.64 -12.55
N LEU A 29 8.23 16.37 -12.23
CA LEU A 29 9.54 15.93 -11.76
C LEU A 29 10.44 15.54 -12.93
N THR A 30 11.56 16.22 -13.07
CA THR A 30 12.60 15.97 -14.09
C THR A 30 13.80 15.24 -13.48
N ILE A 31 13.57 14.06 -12.93
CA ILE A 31 14.63 13.18 -12.42
C ILE A 31 15.01 12.15 -13.49
N HIS A 32 16.30 11.80 -13.57
CA HIS A 32 16.71 10.68 -14.39
C HIS A 32 16.27 9.37 -13.72
N LEU A 33 15.14 8.83 -14.18
CA LEU A 33 14.57 7.60 -13.65
C LEU A 33 15.14 6.39 -14.37
N GLU A 34 15.68 5.45 -13.60
CA GLU A 34 16.04 4.12 -14.04
C GLU A 34 15.13 3.09 -13.38
N GLN A 35 14.64 2.12 -14.15
CA GLN A 35 13.78 1.05 -13.67
C GLN A 35 14.39 -0.30 -14.08
N ARG A 36 14.56 -1.20 -13.12
CA ARG A 36 15.11 -2.55 -13.37
C ARG A 36 14.28 -3.59 -12.63
N THR A 37 14.09 -4.75 -13.24
CA THR A 37 13.58 -5.92 -12.51
C THR A 37 14.67 -6.46 -11.59
N LYS A 38 14.27 -7.06 -10.45
CA LYS A 38 15.19 -7.50 -9.38
C LYS A 38 16.02 -6.34 -8.83
N GLY A 39 15.37 -5.20 -8.63
CA GLY A 39 16.00 -3.98 -8.15
C GLY A 39 16.68 -4.15 -6.78
N GLU A 40 16.26 -5.14 -5.98
CA GLU A 40 16.87 -5.48 -4.68
C GLU A 40 18.35 -5.87 -4.74
N SER A 41 18.89 -6.13 -5.92
CA SER A 41 20.34 -6.29 -6.14
C SER A 41 21.13 -5.00 -5.90
N ASP A 42 20.50 -3.83 -6.04
CA ASP A 42 21.09 -2.53 -5.70
C ASP A 42 20.87 -2.22 -4.21
N THR A 43 21.93 -1.82 -3.52
CA THR A 43 21.90 -1.56 -2.07
C THR A 43 20.93 -0.45 -1.68
N ALA A 44 20.75 0.59 -2.51
CA ALA A 44 19.83 1.68 -2.22
C ALA A 44 18.37 1.22 -2.33
N VAL A 45 18.06 0.39 -3.33
CA VAL A 45 16.72 -0.19 -3.51
C VAL A 45 16.42 -1.22 -2.41
N ALA A 46 17.40 -2.05 -2.04
CA ALA A 46 17.26 -2.97 -0.91
C ALA A 46 16.99 -2.23 0.40
N ALA A 47 17.76 -1.17 0.69
CA ALA A 47 17.56 -0.33 1.88
C ALA A 47 16.17 0.34 1.88
N ALA A 48 15.74 0.90 0.74
CA ALA A 48 14.40 1.47 0.59
C ALA A 48 13.30 0.42 0.86
N SER A 49 13.48 -0.81 0.38
CA SER A 49 12.54 -1.92 0.61
C SER A 49 12.44 -2.33 2.07
N ILE A 50 13.56 -2.34 2.80
CA ILE A 50 13.57 -2.60 4.25
C ILE A 50 12.81 -1.50 5.01
N LEU A 51 13.10 -0.23 4.69
CA LEU A 51 12.42 0.91 5.31
C LEU A 51 10.92 0.90 5.02
N ALA A 52 10.52 0.62 3.78
CA ALA A 52 9.11 0.53 3.41
C ALA A 52 8.39 -0.59 4.17
N ARG A 53 9.03 -1.75 4.33
CA ARG A 53 8.49 -2.90 5.08
C ARG A 53 8.36 -2.60 6.57
N GLU A 54 9.39 -2.01 7.17
CA GLU A 54 9.37 -1.59 8.58
C GLU A 54 8.19 -0.64 8.82
N ARG A 55 8.07 0.42 8.01
CA ARG A 55 6.96 1.38 8.11
C ARG A 55 5.59 0.76 7.92
N PHE A 56 5.48 -0.23 7.05
CA PHE A 56 4.25 -0.96 6.84
C PHE A 56 3.86 -1.78 8.08
N ILE A 57 4.79 -2.54 8.65
CA ILE A 57 4.55 -3.32 9.89
C ILE A 57 4.17 -2.38 11.04
N ASP A 58 4.93 -1.30 11.21
CA ASP A 58 4.67 -0.26 12.21
C ASP A 58 3.27 0.34 12.10
N TRP A 59 2.85 0.64 10.87
CA TRP A 59 1.51 1.16 10.60
C TRP A 59 0.43 0.13 10.93
N MET A 60 0.63 -1.15 10.58
CA MET A 60 -0.29 -2.24 10.90
C MET A 60 -0.48 -2.39 12.41
N ASP A 61 0.61 -2.35 13.18
CA ASP A 61 0.58 -2.48 14.64
C ASP A 61 -0.13 -1.28 15.28
N LYS A 62 0.23 -0.06 14.89
CA LYS A 62 -0.41 1.17 15.39
C LYS A 62 -1.89 1.24 15.06
N THR A 63 -2.26 0.85 13.84
CA THR A 63 -3.67 0.85 13.39
C THR A 63 -4.46 -0.24 14.11
N SER A 64 -3.88 -1.43 14.30
CA SER A 64 -4.49 -2.50 15.07
C SER A 64 -4.73 -2.09 16.53
N ALA A 65 -3.73 -1.44 17.16
CA ALA A 65 -3.84 -0.95 18.53
C ALA A 65 -4.89 0.16 18.64
N ALA A 66 -4.92 1.13 17.71
CA ALA A 66 -5.89 2.22 17.71
C ALA A 66 -7.34 1.74 17.50
N GLY A 67 -7.55 0.74 16.64
CA GLY A 67 -8.87 0.11 16.45
C GLY A 67 -9.20 -0.94 17.53
N GLY A 68 -8.21 -1.41 18.27
CA GLY A 68 -8.32 -2.55 19.18
C GLY A 68 -8.87 -3.80 18.49
N VAL A 69 -8.47 -4.02 17.24
CA VAL A 69 -8.75 -5.22 16.43
C VAL A 69 -7.43 -5.61 15.78
N LYS A 70 -7.03 -6.88 15.87
CA LYS A 70 -5.79 -7.34 15.23
C LYS A 70 -5.99 -7.40 13.72
N LEU A 71 -5.20 -6.66 12.95
CA LEU A 71 -5.25 -6.66 11.49
C LEU A 71 -4.20 -7.65 10.93
N PRO A 72 -4.59 -8.85 10.46
CA PRO A 72 -3.65 -9.79 9.87
C PRO A 72 -3.19 -9.34 8.48
N LEU A 73 -1.97 -9.72 8.12
CA LEU A 73 -1.40 -9.48 6.80
C LEU A 73 -1.98 -10.44 5.75
N GLY A 74 -2.03 -9.99 4.50
CA GLY A 74 -2.45 -10.79 3.35
C GLY A 74 -3.92 -10.63 3.00
N ALA A 75 -4.53 -11.72 2.51
CA ALA A 75 -5.93 -11.76 2.07
C ALA A 75 -6.61 -13.11 2.40
N SER A 76 -6.18 -13.76 3.49
CA SER A 76 -6.75 -15.04 3.95
C SER A 76 -8.08 -14.86 4.68
N ASP A 77 -8.73 -15.96 5.04
CA ASP A 77 -9.98 -15.94 5.83
C ASP A 77 -9.82 -15.20 7.16
N ALA A 78 -8.62 -15.17 7.75
CA ALA A 78 -8.34 -14.39 8.94
C ALA A 78 -8.57 -12.88 8.71
N VAL A 79 -8.30 -12.37 7.51
CA VAL A 79 -8.55 -10.97 7.13
C VAL A 79 -10.05 -10.70 7.03
N VAL A 80 -10.83 -11.67 6.52
CA VAL A 80 -12.30 -11.58 6.47
C VAL A 80 -12.87 -11.48 7.89
N GLN A 81 -12.39 -12.30 8.83
CA GLN A 81 -12.85 -12.26 10.21
C GLN A 81 -12.46 -10.94 10.90
N ALA A 82 -11.22 -10.48 10.72
CA ALA A 82 -10.80 -9.18 11.26
C ALA A 82 -11.62 -8.02 10.69
N ALA A 83 -11.96 -8.05 9.40
CA ALA A 83 -12.81 -7.03 8.79
C ALA A 83 -14.23 -7.05 9.35
N ARG A 84 -14.81 -8.23 9.63
CA ARG A 84 -16.10 -8.35 10.34
C ARG A 84 -16.01 -7.77 11.76
N GLU A 85 -14.95 -8.10 12.50
CA GLU A 85 -14.73 -7.55 13.85
C GLU A 85 -14.61 -6.02 13.84
N VAL A 86 -13.96 -5.44 12.82
CA VAL A 86 -13.92 -3.98 12.63
C VAL A 86 -15.31 -3.41 12.40
N ILE A 87 -16.13 -4.03 11.55
CA ILE A 87 -17.51 -3.60 11.28
C ILE A 87 -18.35 -3.67 12.56
N ASP A 88 -18.27 -4.79 13.29
CA ASP A 88 -19.05 -5.01 14.51
C ASP A 88 -18.72 -3.97 15.59
N LYS A 89 -17.44 -3.57 15.68
CA LYS A 89 -16.96 -2.65 16.73
C LYS A 89 -17.09 -1.17 16.36
N HIS A 90 -16.88 -0.81 15.09
CA HIS A 90 -16.72 0.58 14.65
C HIS A 90 -17.65 0.99 13.50
N GLY A 91 -18.48 0.06 13.01
CA GLY A 91 -19.36 0.25 11.86
C GLY A 91 -18.65 0.04 10.51
N PRO A 92 -19.43 -0.12 9.42
CA PRO A 92 -18.91 -0.43 8.08
C PRO A 92 -18.01 0.66 7.50
N GLU A 93 -18.28 1.93 7.80
CA GLU A 93 -17.48 3.09 7.36
C GLU A 93 -16.03 3.03 7.89
N ALA A 94 -15.77 2.32 9.00
CA ALA A 94 -14.44 2.19 9.55
C ALA A 94 -13.48 1.45 8.61
N LEU A 95 -14.00 0.63 7.69
CA LEU A 95 -13.19 -0.04 6.66
C LEU A 95 -12.44 0.96 5.78
N GLY A 96 -12.98 2.17 5.56
CA GLY A 96 -12.29 3.22 4.79
C GLY A 96 -10.98 3.68 5.41
N LYS A 97 -10.74 3.40 6.70
CA LYS A 97 -9.51 3.76 7.41
C LYS A 97 -8.48 2.63 7.44
N VAL A 98 -8.91 1.38 7.27
CA VAL A 98 -8.07 0.20 7.55
C VAL A 98 -7.97 -0.79 6.38
N ALA A 99 -8.82 -0.68 5.36
CA ALA A 99 -8.93 -1.63 4.27
C ALA A 99 -8.86 -0.97 2.89
N LYS A 100 -8.51 -1.78 1.87
CA LYS A 100 -8.63 -1.38 0.46
C LYS A 100 -10.05 -1.68 0.00
N LEU A 101 -10.83 -0.63 -0.28
CA LEU A 101 -12.27 -0.80 -0.50
C LEU A 101 -12.63 -1.56 -1.78
N HIS A 102 -11.79 -1.49 -2.80
CA HIS A 102 -11.98 -2.20 -4.09
C HIS A 102 -11.60 -3.70 -4.04
N PHE A 103 -11.17 -4.22 -2.89
CA PHE A 103 -10.82 -5.64 -2.77
C PHE A 103 -12.09 -6.49 -2.56
N LYS A 104 -12.10 -7.71 -3.13
CA LYS A 104 -13.18 -8.69 -2.96
C LYS A 104 -13.52 -8.94 -1.48
N THR A 105 -12.52 -8.90 -0.60
CA THR A 105 -12.70 -9.03 0.86
C THR A 105 -13.68 -8.00 1.40
N THR A 106 -13.55 -6.73 1.01
CA THR A 106 -14.44 -5.63 1.43
C THR A 106 -15.87 -5.90 0.97
N HIS A 107 -16.04 -6.23 -0.32
CA HIS A 107 -17.34 -6.58 -0.88
C HIS A 107 -17.98 -7.79 -0.17
N THR A 108 -17.18 -8.80 0.18
CA THR A 108 -17.63 -10.01 0.88
C THR A 108 -18.16 -9.69 2.27
N VAL A 109 -17.52 -8.79 3.02
CA VAL A 109 -17.97 -8.43 4.38
C VAL A 109 -19.10 -7.41 4.41
N LEU A 110 -19.23 -6.58 3.37
CA LEU A 110 -20.33 -5.63 3.21
C LEU A 110 -21.57 -6.23 2.52
N GLY A 111 -21.45 -7.42 1.93
CA GLY A 111 -22.54 -8.05 1.17
C GLY A 111 -22.85 -7.35 -0.16
N THR A 112 -21.92 -6.55 -0.68
CA THR A 112 -22.07 -5.78 -1.93
C THR A 112 -21.38 -6.49 -3.11
N SER A 113 -21.77 -6.17 -4.34
CA SER A 113 -21.06 -6.61 -5.54
C SER A 113 -20.10 -5.50 -6.03
N PRO A 114 -18.97 -5.83 -6.73
CA PRO A 114 -18.03 -4.83 -7.24
C PRO A 114 -18.65 -3.78 -8.17
N THR A 115 -19.79 -4.09 -8.78
CA THR A 115 -20.57 -3.22 -9.68
C THR A 115 -21.37 -2.13 -8.96
N ASP A 116 -21.47 -2.18 -7.63
CA ASP A 116 -22.36 -1.29 -6.87
C ASP A 116 -21.67 0.03 -6.43
N THR A 117 -20.39 0.20 -6.77
CA THR A 117 -19.52 1.30 -6.29
C THR A 117 -19.24 2.41 -7.32
N ASP A 118 -19.82 2.35 -8.52
CA ASP A 118 -19.67 3.37 -9.57
C ASP A 118 -20.93 4.27 -9.66
N GLY A 119 -21.25 4.96 -8.55
CA GLY A 119 -22.34 5.94 -8.45
C GLY A 119 -21.88 7.28 -7.90
#